data_AF-A0AAD7AXZ1-F1
#
_entry.id   AF-A0AAD7AXZ1-F1
#
_cell.length_a   1.000
_cell.length_b   1.000
_cell.length_c   1.000
_cell.angle_alpha   90.00
_cell.angle_beta   90.00
_cell.angle_gamma   90.00
#
_symmetry.space_group_name_H-M   'P 1'
#
loop_
_entity.id
_entity.type
_entity.pdbx_description
1 polymer ?
#
loop_
_entity_poly.entity_id
_entity_poly.type
_entity_poly.pdbx_seq_one_letter_code
_entity_poly.pdbx_strand_id
1 'polypeptide(L)'
;MSYQDERCEGLFLGNRQPRLEYIRGPPCTGEYSPILTSWKSRNIFDQQGVLTSSMNDMDSIIFLAPIWAFDQKLVDNPRINRLEDSFILWKDVVSSSVFERTNIILVLNKVDLMKRKLENGVRFADYVISYGDRPNDFESTSTYLRKHFASIHKQYSPSPRPLYYYFTTATDPGSAQRIIGRVRQMA
;
A
#
# COMPACT_ATOMS: atom_id res chain seq x y z
N MET A 1 -20.01 1.60 -15.49
CA MET A 1 -19.98 2.06 -14.08
C MET A 1 -18.51 2.24 -13.72
N SER A 2 -18.01 3.47 -13.88
CA SER A 2 -16.59 3.82 -13.77
C SER A 2 -16.13 3.74 -12.32
N TYR A 3 -15.16 2.88 -12.03
CA TYR A 3 -14.45 2.84 -10.74
C TYR A 3 -13.58 4.11 -10.60
N GLN A 4 -14.19 5.24 -10.25
CA GLN A 4 -13.50 6.45 -9.80
C GLN A 4 -13.11 6.26 -8.33
N ASP A 5 -12.07 5.47 -8.07
CA ASP A 5 -11.50 5.31 -6.73
C ASP A 5 -10.01 5.63 -6.79
N GLU A 6 -9.71 6.92 -6.85
CA GLU A 6 -8.55 7.43 -7.58
C GLU A 6 -7.25 7.48 -6.78
N ARG A 7 -7.20 7.59 -5.44
CA ARG A 7 -5.94 8.02 -4.79
C ARG A 7 -5.58 7.48 -3.40
N CYS A 8 -6.30 6.52 -2.83
CA CYS A 8 -5.99 6.07 -1.46
C CYS A 8 -4.87 5.01 -1.39
N GLU A 9 -3.61 5.44 -1.53
CA GLU A 9 -2.46 4.75 -0.94
C GLU A 9 -2.17 5.40 0.42
N GLY A 10 -2.68 4.78 1.48
CA GLY A 10 -2.59 5.29 2.85
C GLY A 10 -1.37 4.72 3.58
N LEU A 11 -0.74 5.57 4.39
CA LEU A 11 0.29 5.20 5.35
C LEU A 11 -0.24 5.40 6.76
N PHE A 12 -0.55 4.33 7.46
CA PHE A 12 -0.93 4.46 8.87
C PHE A 12 0.33 4.56 9.69
N LEU A 13 0.37 5.47 10.64
CA LEU A 13 1.55 5.66 11.46
C LEU A 13 1.16 5.58 12.93
N GLY A 14 1.84 4.69 13.65
CA GLY A 14 1.61 4.43 15.06
C GLY A 14 2.42 5.39 15.93
N ASN A 15 1.71 6.16 16.75
CA ASN A 15 1.98 6.29 18.19
C ASN A 15 0.64 6.40 18.94
N ARG A 16 0.64 6.54 20.29
CA ARG A 16 -0.49 6.43 21.26
C ARG A 16 -1.88 7.02 20.88
N GLN A 17 -1.98 7.81 19.81
CA GLN A 17 -3.21 8.13 19.12
C GLN A 17 -3.12 7.63 17.68
N PRO A 18 -4.02 6.74 17.26
CA PRO A 18 -3.89 6.18 15.94
C PRO A 18 -4.24 7.28 14.91
N ARG A 19 -3.34 7.56 13.96
CA ARG A 19 -3.49 8.57 12.90
C ARG A 19 -3.35 7.95 11.50
N LEU A 20 -4.20 8.44 10.58
CA LEU A 20 -4.22 8.04 9.18
C LEU A 20 -3.53 9.16 8.42
N GLU A 21 -2.33 8.89 7.91
CA GLU A 21 -1.62 9.86 7.10
C GLU A 21 -1.54 9.34 5.66
N TYR A 22 -1.61 10.24 4.69
CA TYR A 22 -1.61 9.86 3.28
C TYR A 22 -0.28 10.25 2.67
N ILE A 23 0.32 9.32 1.92
CA ILE A 23 1.59 9.54 1.23
C ILE A 23 1.36 10.45 0.02
N ARG A 24 0.40 10.10 -0.85
CA ARG A 24 0.05 10.91 -2.01
C ARG A 24 -1.46 10.94 -2.25
N GLY A 25 -1.91 12.07 -2.79
CA GLY A 25 -3.31 12.31 -3.20
C GLY A 25 -4.12 13.14 -2.19
N PRO A 26 -5.16 13.85 -2.66
CA PRO A 26 -6.15 14.47 -1.79
C PRO A 26 -6.96 13.40 -1.05
N PRO A 27 -7.54 13.75 0.11
CA PRO A 27 -8.36 12.83 0.88
C PRO A 27 -9.45 12.21 0.01
N CYS A 28 -9.61 10.89 0.07
CA CYS A 28 -10.74 10.23 -0.58
C CYS A 28 -12.03 10.73 0.08
N THR A 29 -12.83 11.52 -0.62
CA THR A 29 -14.11 12.07 -0.14
C THR A 29 -15.28 11.10 -0.31
N GLY A 30 -15.03 9.78 -0.29
CA GLY A 30 -16.04 8.74 -0.55
C GLY A 30 -16.16 7.73 0.58
N GLU A 31 -17.40 7.30 0.85
CA GLU A 31 -17.91 6.47 1.96
C GLU A 31 -17.30 5.06 2.18
N TYR A 32 -16.08 4.77 1.72
CA TYR A 32 -15.66 3.39 1.44
C TYR A 32 -14.73 2.70 2.45
N SER A 33 -14.60 3.21 3.67
CA SER A 33 -14.14 2.35 4.77
C SER A 33 -14.65 2.85 6.13
N PRO A 34 -15.51 2.09 6.84
CA PRO A 34 -15.90 2.38 8.21
C PRO A 34 -14.72 2.49 9.19
N ILE A 35 -13.53 2.04 8.77
CA ILE A 35 -12.29 2.07 9.55
C ILE A 35 -11.62 3.45 9.47
N LEU A 36 -11.86 4.23 8.41
CA LEU A 36 -11.12 5.45 8.08
C LEU A 36 -11.91 6.74 8.32
N THR A 37 -13.24 6.65 8.48
CA THR A 37 -14.13 7.82 8.61
C THR A 37 -13.90 8.66 9.87
N SER A 38 -13.20 8.15 10.89
CA SER A 38 -12.90 8.87 12.14
C SER A 38 -11.53 9.55 12.19
N TRP A 39 -10.74 9.54 11.11
CA TRP A 39 -9.31 9.89 11.15
C TRP A 39 -8.99 11.15 10.35
N LYS A 40 -8.18 12.05 10.93
CA LYS A 40 -7.76 13.30 10.28
C LYS A 40 -6.60 13.02 9.31
N SER A 41 -6.77 13.39 8.05
CA SER A 41 -5.74 13.29 7.00
C SER A 41 -4.68 14.39 7.14
N ARG A 42 -3.42 14.03 6.90
CA ARG A 42 -2.29 14.96 6.69
C ARG A 42 -1.40 14.45 5.58
N ASN A 43 -0.82 15.38 4.81
CA ASN A 43 0.27 15.10 3.87
C ASN A 43 1.55 14.96 4.68
N ILE A 44 2.28 13.87 4.47
CA ILE A 44 3.52 13.54 5.19
C ILE A 44 4.76 14.08 4.51
N PHE A 45 4.63 14.60 3.29
CA PHE A 45 5.71 15.27 2.59
C PHE A 45 5.62 16.78 2.75
N ASP A 46 6.77 17.42 2.92
CA ASP A 46 6.91 18.86 2.85
C ASP A 46 6.77 19.39 1.41
N GLN A 47 6.95 20.70 1.22
CA GLN A 47 6.85 21.33 -0.09
C GLN A 47 7.95 20.88 -1.07
N GLN A 48 9.00 20.23 -0.57
CA GLN A 48 10.12 19.68 -1.32
C GLN A 48 9.93 18.19 -1.64
N GLY A 49 8.84 17.57 -1.17
CA GLY A 49 8.59 16.14 -1.38
C GLY A 49 9.36 15.24 -0.41
N VAL A 50 9.87 15.77 0.70
CA VAL A 50 10.62 15.04 1.72
C VAL A 50 9.72 14.75 2.92
N LEU A 51 9.88 13.57 3.53
CA LEU A 51 9.10 13.19 4.70
C LEU A 51 9.33 14.18 5.86
N THR A 52 8.24 14.64 6.46
CA THR A 52 8.29 15.61 7.55
C THR A 52 9.03 15.06 8.78
N SER A 53 9.84 15.91 9.42
CA SER A 53 10.64 15.52 10.60
C SER A 53 9.79 15.10 11.81
N SER A 54 8.49 15.43 11.82
CA SER A 54 7.53 15.00 12.85
C SER A 54 7.26 13.49 12.89
N MET A 55 7.80 12.72 11.95
CA MET A 55 7.56 11.28 11.81
C MET A 55 8.65 10.40 12.45
N ASN A 56 9.73 10.98 12.97
CA ASN A 56 10.86 10.25 13.58
C ASN A 56 10.48 9.45 14.86
N ASP A 57 9.32 9.71 15.45
CA ASP A 57 8.85 9.11 16.70
C ASP A 57 7.66 8.17 16.47
N MET A 58 7.76 7.33 15.44
CA MET A 58 6.69 6.38 15.08
C MET A 58 7.17 4.96 15.35
N ASP A 59 6.35 4.19 16.08
CA ASP A 59 6.62 2.79 16.42
C ASP A 59 6.41 1.86 15.22
N SER A 60 5.42 2.19 14.38
CA SER A 60 5.02 1.34 13.25
C SER A 60 4.37 2.11 12.12
N ILE A 61 4.46 1.55 10.93
CA ILE A 61 3.87 2.08 9.72
C ILE A 61 3.11 0.99 8.98
N ILE A 62 1.92 1.28 8.46
CA ILE A 62 1.18 0.38 7.57
C ILE A 62 1.08 1.02 6.19
N PHE A 63 1.68 0.40 5.18
CA PHE A 63 1.58 0.80 3.77
C PHE A 63 0.48 0.01 3.07
N LEU A 64 -0.53 0.69 2.52
CA LEU A 64 -1.60 0.08 1.72
C LEU A 64 -1.26 0.06 0.23
N ALA A 65 -1.00 -1.12 -0.31
CA ALA A 65 -0.77 -1.33 -1.74
C ALA A 65 -2.06 -1.78 -2.45
N PRO A 66 -2.60 -1.00 -3.41
CA PRO A 66 -3.80 -1.35 -4.17
C PRO A 66 -3.48 -2.34 -5.31
N ILE A 67 -3.11 -3.57 -4.98
CA ILE A 67 -2.67 -4.57 -5.97
C ILE A 67 -3.67 -4.90 -7.07
N TRP A 68 -4.96 -4.65 -6.82
CA TRP A 68 -6.04 -4.84 -7.79
C TRP A 68 -6.01 -3.80 -8.94
N ALA A 69 -5.27 -2.70 -8.79
CA ALA A 69 -5.18 -1.60 -9.76
C ALA A 69 -4.07 -1.81 -10.81
N PHE A 70 -3.59 -3.04 -10.98
CA PHE A 70 -2.50 -3.39 -11.90
C PHE A 70 -2.79 -3.06 -13.38
N ASP A 71 -4.05 -2.91 -13.76
CA ASP A 71 -4.55 -2.55 -15.09
C ASP A 71 -4.94 -1.06 -15.21
N GLN A 72 -4.74 -0.27 -14.15
CA GLN A 72 -5.17 1.12 -14.08
C GLN A 72 -4.00 2.08 -14.17
N LYS A 73 -4.28 3.29 -14.66
CA LYS A 73 -3.34 4.41 -14.75
C LYS A 73 -3.68 5.48 -13.73
N LEU A 74 -2.70 6.28 -13.34
CA LEU A 74 -2.96 7.47 -12.52
C LEU A 74 -3.80 8.48 -13.31
N VAL A 75 -4.71 9.14 -12.59
CA VAL A 75 -5.62 10.14 -13.17
C VAL A 75 -4.85 11.41 -13.53
N ASP A 76 -3.99 11.84 -12.61
CA ASP A 76 -3.13 13.01 -12.79
C ASP A 76 -1.99 12.74 -13.78
N ASN A 77 -1.62 11.46 -14.01
CA ASN A 77 -0.60 11.08 -14.98
C ASN A 77 -0.92 9.75 -15.71
N PRO A 78 -1.64 9.79 -16.84
CA PRO A 78 -2.06 8.60 -17.58
C PRO A 78 -0.93 7.78 -18.22
N ARG A 79 0.34 8.19 -18.07
CA ARG A 79 1.50 7.40 -18.51
C ARG A 79 1.96 6.41 -17.46
N ILE A 80 1.60 6.63 -16.19
CA ILE A 80 2.07 5.82 -15.06
C ILE A 80 0.97 4.83 -14.66
N ASN A 81 1.33 3.55 -14.57
CA ASN A 81 0.48 2.51 -14.02
C ASN A 81 0.37 2.65 -12.49
N ARG A 82 -0.80 2.43 -11.90
CA ARG A 82 -1.02 2.61 -10.46
C ARG A 82 -0.18 1.66 -9.60
N LEU A 83 -0.05 0.39 -10.00
CA LEU A 83 0.77 -0.57 -9.28
C LEU A 83 2.26 -0.21 -9.35
N GLU A 84 2.72 0.32 -10.49
CA GLU A 84 4.08 0.82 -10.64
C GLU A 84 4.35 2.01 -9.73
N ASP A 85 3.40 2.96 -9.64
CA ASP A 85 3.48 4.07 -8.68
C ASP A 85 3.56 3.55 -7.23
N SER A 86 2.78 2.52 -6.87
CA SER A 86 2.88 1.88 -5.56
C SER A 86 4.27 1.31 -5.27
N PHE A 87 4.96 0.76 -6.29
CA PHE A 87 6.33 0.24 -6.12
C PHE A 87 7.33 1.36 -5.88
N ILE A 88 7.19 2.48 -6.58
CA ILE A 88 8.02 3.68 -6.39
C ILE A 88 7.81 4.24 -4.99
N LEU A 89 6.56 4.41 -4.57
CA LEU A 89 6.23 4.91 -3.24
C LEU A 89 6.70 3.97 -2.13
N TRP A 90 6.55 2.66 -2.33
CA TRP A 90 7.08 1.67 -1.39
C TRP A 90 8.59 1.79 -1.24
N LYS A 91 9.32 1.96 -2.35
CA LYS A 91 10.77 2.18 -2.33
C LYS A 91 11.13 3.46 -1.55
N ASP A 92 10.43 4.56 -1.79
CA ASP A 92 10.67 5.83 -1.10
C ASP A 92 10.46 5.66 0.42
N VAL A 93 9.37 5.01 0.83
CA VAL A 93 9.07 4.73 2.24
C VAL A 93 10.15 3.86 2.88
N VAL A 94 10.49 2.71 2.28
CA VAL A 94 11.44 1.79 2.92
C VAL A 94 12.86 2.34 2.93
N SER A 95 13.23 3.20 1.97
CA SER A 95 14.56 3.82 1.89
C SER A 95 14.78 4.99 2.85
N SER A 96 13.70 5.51 3.43
CA SER A 96 13.76 6.68 4.30
C SER A 96 14.47 6.39 5.62
N SER A 97 15.46 7.23 5.96
CA SER A 97 16.12 7.21 7.28
C SER A 97 15.20 7.65 8.42
N VAL A 98 14.15 8.41 8.13
CA VAL A 98 13.11 8.80 9.11
C VAL A 98 12.44 7.56 9.71
N PHE A 99 12.33 6.49 8.92
CA PHE A 99 11.66 5.25 9.32
C PHE A 99 12.64 4.12 9.66
N GLU A 100 13.93 4.40 9.82
CA GLU A 100 14.95 3.37 10.02
C GLU A 100 14.63 2.46 11.22
N ARG A 101 14.13 3.02 12.31
CA ARG A 101 13.76 2.30 13.54
C ARG A 101 12.27 1.91 13.60
N THR A 102 11.49 2.26 12.58
CA THR A 102 10.05 2.04 12.58
C THR A 102 9.72 0.69 11.93
N ASN A 103 8.82 -0.07 12.55
CA ASN A 103 8.30 -1.30 11.96
C ASN A 103 7.45 -0.99 10.72
N ILE A 104 7.67 -1.69 9.60
CA ILE A 104 6.89 -1.47 8.38
C ILE A 104 6.03 -2.70 8.08
N ILE A 105 4.72 -2.48 7.97
CA ILE A 105 3.70 -3.46 7.63
C ILE A 105 3.16 -3.17 6.24
N LEU A 106 3.22 -4.15 5.35
CA LEU A 106 2.66 -4.08 4.00
C LEU A 106 1.26 -4.69 3.96
N VAL A 107 0.26 -3.94 3.54
CA VAL A 107 -1.10 -4.45 3.35
C VAL A 107 -1.45 -4.42 1.87
N LEU A 108 -1.56 -5.61 1.28
CA LEU A 108 -1.95 -5.84 -0.10
C LEU A 108 -3.49 -5.88 -0.14
N ASN A 109 -4.11 -4.79 -0.58
CA ASN A 109 -5.53 -4.52 -0.38
C ASN A 109 -6.42 -4.89 -1.58
N LYS A 110 -7.70 -5.16 -1.28
CA LYS A 110 -8.78 -5.51 -2.20
C LYS A 110 -8.45 -6.72 -3.08
N VAL A 111 -7.92 -7.79 -2.47
CA VAL A 111 -7.58 -9.02 -3.21
C VAL A 111 -8.78 -9.67 -3.89
N ASP A 112 -9.99 -9.42 -3.39
CA ASP A 112 -11.25 -9.84 -4.01
C ASP A 112 -11.46 -9.19 -5.40
N LEU A 113 -11.13 -7.91 -5.55
CA LEU A 113 -11.20 -7.23 -6.84
C LEU A 113 -10.12 -7.76 -7.80
N MET A 114 -8.93 -8.06 -7.30
CA MET A 114 -7.88 -8.67 -8.10
C MET A 114 -8.32 -10.04 -8.63
N LYS A 115 -8.85 -10.91 -7.77
CA LYS A 115 -9.39 -12.23 -8.16
C LYS A 115 -10.42 -12.11 -9.28
N ARG A 116 -11.43 -11.24 -9.09
CA ARG A 116 -12.47 -11.01 -10.10
C ARG A 116 -11.91 -10.57 -11.45
N LYS A 117 -10.88 -9.72 -11.47
CA LYS A 117 -10.25 -9.27 -12.73
C LYS A 117 -9.56 -10.42 -13.46
N LEU A 118 -8.81 -11.24 -12.73
CA LEU A 118 -8.12 -12.41 -13.30
C LEU A 118 -9.13 -13.45 -13.82
N GLU A 119 -10.19 -13.70 -13.06
CA GLU A 119 -11.30 -14.60 -13.44
C GLU A 119 -12.04 -14.11 -14.69
N ASN A 120 -12.17 -12.79 -14.86
CA ASN A 120 -12.74 -12.16 -16.06
C ASN A 120 -11.77 -12.12 -17.26
N GLY A 121 -10.60 -12.74 -17.15
CA GLY A 121 -9.64 -12.86 -18.25
C GLY A 121 -8.72 -11.65 -18.43
N VAL A 122 -8.70 -10.67 -17.52
CA VAL A 122 -7.71 -9.59 -17.56
C VAL A 122 -6.34 -10.21 -17.28
N ARG A 123 -5.43 -10.11 -18.25
CA ARG A 123 -4.10 -10.71 -18.16
C ARG A 123 -3.15 -9.79 -17.39
N PHE A 124 -2.61 -10.27 -16.28
CA PHE A 124 -1.65 -9.53 -15.46
C PHE A 124 -0.35 -9.22 -16.22
N ALA A 125 0.12 -10.18 -17.03
CA ALA A 125 1.33 -10.06 -17.84
C ALA A 125 1.29 -8.90 -18.85
N ASP A 126 0.09 -8.50 -19.30
CA ASP A 126 -0.06 -7.41 -20.28
C ASP A 126 0.26 -6.03 -19.65
N TYR A 127 0.19 -5.93 -18.32
CA TYR A 127 0.45 -4.70 -17.58
C TYR A 127 1.76 -4.72 -16.79
N VAL A 128 2.20 -5.91 -16.35
CA VAL A 128 3.43 -6.09 -15.58
C VAL A 128 4.38 -6.98 -16.39
N ILE A 129 5.18 -6.35 -17.24
CA ILE A 129 6.06 -7.05 -18.20
C ILE A 129 7.04 -8.00 -17.50
N SER A 130 7.55 -7.61 -16.34
CA SER A 130 8.44 -8.42 -15.50
C SER A 130 7.78 -9.69 -14.93
N TYR A 131 6.46 -9.83 -15.06
CA TYR A 131 5.74 -11.06 -14.74
C TYR A 131 5.96 -12.17 -15.78
N GLY A 132 6.20 -11.82 -17.05
CA GLY A 132 6.39 -12.78 -18.13
C GLY A 132 5.21 -13.74 -18.30
N ASP A 133 5.51 -14.99 -18.68
CA ASP A 133 4.51 -15.99 -19.07
C ASP A 133 3.99 -16.85 -17.90
N ARG A 134 4.04 -16.33 -16.68
CA ARG A 134 3.53 -17.03 -15.49
C ARG A 134 1.99 -17.17 -15.56
N PRO A 135 1.41 -18.17 -14.87
CA PRO A 135 -0.04 -18.38 -14.87
C PRO A 135 -0.85 -17.14 -14.49
N ASN A 136 -2.00 -16.92 -15.15
CA ASN A 136 -2.88 -15.77 -14.88
C ASN A 136 -3.90 -16.06 -13.77
N ASP A 137 -3.43 -16.62 -12.66
CA ASP A 137 -4.25 -16.92 -11.49
C ASP A 137 -3.83 -16.07 -10.28
N PHE A 138 -4.71 -16.01 -9.27
CA PHE A 138 -4.47 -15.19 -8.07
C PHE A 138 -3.27 -15.65 -7.26
N GLU A 139 -3.02 -16.96 -7.15
CA GLU A 139 -1.93 -17.50 -6.33
C GLU A 139 -0.57 -17.11 -6.91
N SER A 140 -0.40 -17.27 -8.23
CA SER A 140 0.81 -16.94 -8.96
C SER A 140 1.07 -15.43 -8.97
N THR A 141 0.04 -14.62 -9.26
CA THR A 141 0.16 -13.16 -9.33
C THR A 141 0.38 -12.51 -7.95
N SER A 142 -0.38 -12.94 -6.92
CA SER A 142 -0.19 -12.42 -5.55
C SER A 142 1.16 -12.80 -4.95
N THR A 143 1.65 -14.02 -5.24
CA THR A 143 2.99 -14.46 -4.83
C THR A 143 4.07 -13.63 -5.49
N TYR A 144 3.94 -13.34 -6.78
CA TYR A 144 4.86 -12.46 -7.49
C TYR A 144 4.91 -11.07 -6.87
N LEU A 145 3.75 -10.43 -6.66
CA LEU A 145 3.65 -9.09 -6.08
C LEU A 145 4.29 -9.03 -4.70
N ARG A 146 3.94 -9.99 -3.83
CA ARG A 146 4.53 -10.09 -2.49
C ARG A 146 6.05 -10.22 -2.55
N LYS A 147 6.59 -11.07 -3.43
CA LYS A 147 8.04 -11.22 -3.61
C LYS A 147 8.68 -9.94 -4.13
N HIS A 148 8.01 -9.20 -5.02
CA HIS A 148 8.51 -7.95 -5.56
C HIS A 148 8.62 -6.87 -4.48
N PHE A 149 7.55 -6.64 -3.71
CA PHE A 149 7.58 -5.73 -2.55
C PHE A 149 8.64 -6.14 -1.51
N ALA A 150 8.75 -7.43 -1.21
CA ALA A 150 9.76 -7.95 -0.28
C ALA A 150 11.19 -7.75 -0.78
N SER A 151 11.41 -7.87 -2.09
CA SER A 151 12.71 -7.59 -2.71
C SER A 151 13.09 -6.12 -2.57
N ILE A 152 12.17 -5.20 -2.88
CA ILE A 152 12.39 -3.75 -2.70
C ILE A 152 12.69 -3.44 -1.24
N HIS A 153 11.90 -3.98 -0.31
CA HIS A 153 12.12 -3.79 1.13
C HIS A 153 13.52 -4.26 1.56
N LYS A 154 13.93 -5.47 1.15
CA LYS A 154 15.23 -6.03 1.50
C LYS A 154 16.40 -5.24 0.89
N GLN A 155 16.23 -4.74 -0.33
CA GLN A 155 17.30 -4.07 -1.07
C GLN A 155 17.52 -2.62 -0.62
N TYR A 156 16.44 -1.90 -0.28
CA TYR A 156 16.50 -0.46 -0.06
C TYR A 156 16.38 -0.04 1.41
N SER A 157 16.02 -0.94 2.33
CA SER A 157 15.98 -0.58 3.76
C SER A 157 17.40 -0.26 4.27
N PRO A 158 17.61 0.88 4.98
CA PRO A 158 18.92 1.27 5.51
C PRO A 158 19.54 0.22 6.45
N SER A 159 18.69 -0.50 7.18
CA SER A 159 19.07 -1.56 8.10
C SER A 159 18.19 -2.81 7.89
N PRO A 160 18.71 -4.02 8.18
CA PRO A 160 17.90 -5.23 8.13
C PRO A 160 16.77 -5.17 9.16
N ARG A 161 15.52 -5.25 8.69
CA ARG A 161 14.33 -5.30 9.54
C ARG A 161 13.32 -6.32 8.99
N PRO A 162 12.47 -6.92 9.84
CA PRO A 162 11.43 -7.84 9.37
C PRO A 162 10.38 -7.10 8.52
N LEU A 163 9.88 -7.76 7.47
CA LEU A 163 8.72 -7.29 6.71
C LEU A 163 7.50 -8.08 7.15
N TYR A 164 6.53 -7.41 7.77
CA TYR A 164 5.20 -7.97 7.99
C TYR A 164 4.32 -7.67 6.78
N TYR A 165 3.53 -8.64 6.35
CA TYR A 165 2.58 -8.41 5.27
C TYR A 165 1.24 -9.10 5.51
N TYR A 166 0.18 -8.50 4.97
CA TYR A 166 -1.18 -9.04 5.04
C TYR A 166 -1.91 -8.82 3.73
N PHE A 167 -2.79 -9.76 3.39
CA PHE A 167 -3.77 -9.60 2.33
C PHE A 167 -5.11 -9.19 2.95
N THR A 168 -5.80 -8.22 2.34
CA THR A 168 -7.11 -7.76 2.81
C THR A 168 -8.11 -7.70 1.66
N THR A 169 -9.39 -7.92 1.97
CA THR A 169 -10.51 -7.78 1.03
C THR A 169 -11.38 -6.60 1.43
N ALA A 170 -12.11 -6.03 0.48
CA ALA A 170 -13.13 -5.03 0.78
C ALA A 170 -14.29 -5.62 1.62
N THR A 171 -14.49 -6.94 1.53
CA THR A 171 -15.58 -7.68 2.20
C THR A 171 -15.28 -8.09 3.64
N ASP A 172 -14.04 -7.97 4.12
CA ASP A 172 -13.69 -8.19 5.54
C ASP A 172 -13.05 -6.94 6.15
N PRO A 173 -13.85 -5.92 6.52
CA PRO A 173 -13.36 -4.77 7.27
C PRO A 173 -12.70 -5.16 8.60
N GLY A 174 -13.10 -6.29 9.19
CA GLY A 174 -12.49 -6.83 10.40
C GLY A 174 -11.01 -7.15 10.22
N SER A 175 -10.58 -7.55 9.01
CA SER A 175 -9.16 -7.84 8.73
C SER A 175 -8.25 -6.65 8.99
N ALA A 176 -8.61 -5.46 8.51
CA ALA A 176 -7.80 -4.27 8.72
C ALA A 176 -7.77 -3.85 10.21
N GLN A 177 -8.89 -3.98 10.94
CA GLN A 177 -8.90 -3.74 12.38
C GLN A 177 -8.02 -4.73 13.16
N ARG A 178 -8.02 -6.01 12.78
CA ARG A 178 -7.13 -7.03 13.37
C ARG A 178 -5.66 -6.73 13.10
N ILE A 179 -5.32 -6.26 11.88
CA ILE A 179 -3.96 -5.85 11.54
C ILE A 179 -3.53 -4.68 12.44
N ILE A 180 -4.36 -3.65 12.58
CA ILE A 180 -4.11 -2.52 13.49
C ILE A 180 -3.92 -3.01 14.93
N GLY A 181 -4.77 -3.94 15.39
CA GLY A 181 -4.63 -4.56 16.72
C GLY A 181 -3.30 -5.29 16.92
N ARG A 182 -2.81 -5.99 15.90
CA ARG A 182 -1.50 -6.67 15.93
C ARG A 182 -0.33 -5.68 15.92
N VAL A 183 -0.44 -4.62 15.12
CA VAL A 183 0.57 -3.56 15.06
C VAL A 183 0.76 -2.88 16.42
N ARG A 184 -0.34 -2.66 17.16
CA ARG A 184 -0.27 -2.13 18.54
C ARG A 184 0.44 -3.03 19.54
N GLN A 185 0.62 -4.32 19.24
CA GLN A 185 1.35 -5.27 20.09
C GLN A 185 2.82 -5.40 19.69
N MET A 186 3.21 -4.81 18.55
CA MET A 186 4.59 -4.79 18.05
C MET A 186 5.35 -3.53 18.51
N ALA A 187 4.63 -2.57 19.09
CA ALA A 187 5.13 -1.35 19.74
C ALA A 187 5.27 -1.59 21.25
#